data_AF-A0A7D5R910-F1
#
_entry.id   AF-A0A7D5R910-F1
#
_cell.length_a   1.000
_cell.length_b   1.000
_cell.length_c   1.000
_cell.angle_alpha   90.00
_cell.angle_beta   90.00
_cell.angle_gamma   90.00
#
_symmetry.space_group_name_H-M   'P 1'
#
loop_
_entity.id
_entity.type
_entity.pdbx_description
1 polymer ?
#
loop_
_entity_poly.entity_id
_entity_poly.type
_entity_poly.pdbx_seq_one_letter_code
_entity_poly.pdbx_strand_id
1 'polypeptide(L)'
;MGKTIFIKEIITILKEPRLCPTCQKEDRLEKDVVREERSNGKTILCSRCEALIVITNHNLKKVELSSTKDDIIMLKEPHLIRKVGY
;
A
#
# COMPACT_ATOMS: atom_id res chain seq x y z
N MET A 1 19.48 8.80 2.08
CA MET A 1 19.49 8.14 0.77
C MET A 1 18.14 7.50 0.59
N GLY A 2 17.27 8.09 -0.25
CA GLY A 2 15.96 7.53 -0.55
C GLY A 2 16.10 6.17 -1.22
N LYS A 3 15.21 5.24 -0.90
CA LYS A 3 15.14 3.93 -1.54
C LYS A 3 14.10 3.97 -2.66
N THR A 4 14.20 3.05 -3.61
CA THR A 4 13.14 2.86 -4.60
C THR A 4 12.13 1.86 -4.07
N ILE A 5 10.86 2.27 -4.00
CA ILE A 5 9.75 1.43 -3.54
C ILE A 5 8.96 1.00 -4.76
N PHE A 6 8.88 -0.31 -4.98
CA PHE A 6 8.06 -0.89 -6.03
C PHE A 6 6.68 -1.26 -5.48
N ILE A 7 5.64 -0.87 -6.21
CA ILE A 7 4.25 -1.21 -5.89
C ILE A 7 3.66 -1.91 -7.11
N LYS A 8 3.29 -3.17 -6.93
CA LYS A 8 2.64 -4.02 -7.95
C LYS A 8 1.13 -4.11 -7.71
N GLU A 9 0.72 -4.08 -6.45
CA GLU A 9 -0.66 -4.28 -6.04
C GLU A 9 -1.06 -3.25 -4.99
N ILE A 10 -2.27 -2.74 -5.09
CA ILE A 10 -2.88 -1.84 -4.11
C ILE A 10 -4.14 -2.50 -3.55
N ILE A 11 -4.20 -2.59 -2.23
CA ILE A 11 -5.24 -3.32 -1.51
C ILE A 11 -5.95 -2.33 -0.60
N THR A 12 -7.22 -2.09 -0.84
CA THR A 12 -8.06 -1.27 0.03
C THR A 12 -8.76 -2.15 1.07
N ILE A 13 -8.65 -1.80 2.35
CA ILE A 13 -9.24 -2.55 3.46
C ILE A 13 -9.85 -1.60 4.49
N LEU A 14 -10.92 -2.03 5.17
CA LEU A 14 -11.61 -1.21 6.18
C LEU A 14 -10.94 -1.25 7.56
N LYS A 15 -10.27 -2.35 7.90
CA LYS A 15 -9.64 -2.59 9.20
C LYS A 15 -8.16 -2.86 8.99
N GLU A 16 -7.34 -2.44 9.95
CA GLU A 16 -5.91 -2.72 9.92
C GLU A 16 -5.65 -4.23 9.92
N PRO A 17 -5.00 -4.79 8.89
CA PRO A 17 -4.73 -6.22 8.84
C PRO A 17 -3.53 -6.58 9.72
N ARG A 18 -3.61 -7.72 10.41
CA ARG A 18 -2.47 -8.29 11.15
C ARG A 18 -1.42 -8.92 10.22
N LEU A 19 -1.86 -9.43 9.07
CA LEU A 19 -1.05 -10.14 8.09
C LEU A 19 -1.23 -9.49 6.72
N CYS A 20 -0.20 -9.52 5.89
CA CYS A 20 -0.32 -9.09 4.49
C CYS A 20 -1.45 -9.87 3.79
N PRO A 21 -2.45 -9.22 3.17
CA PRO A 21 -3.53 -9.93 2.47
C PRO A 21 -3.09 -10.67 1.21
N THR A 22 -1.82 -10.57 0.80
CA THR A 22 -1.25 -11.26 -0.36
C THR A 22 -0.44 -12.49 0.06
N CYS A 23 0.52 -12.36 1.00
CA CYS A 23 1.34 -13.50 1.45
C CYS A 23 0.93 -14.12 2.78
N GLN A 24 -0.05 -13.54 3.49
CA GLN A 24 -0.49 -13.96 4.83
C GLN A 24 0.64 -14.02 5.87
N LYS A 25 1.67 -13.18 5.71
CA LYS A 25 2.75 -13.04 6.67
C LYS A 25 2.76 -11.65 7.29
N GLU A 26 3.21 -11.57 8.53
CA GLU A 26 3.50 -10.31 9.23
C GLU A 26 4.91 -9.79 8.93
N ASP A 27 5.79 -10.64 8.36
CA ASP A 27 7.16 -10.24 8.05
C ASP A 27 7.18 -9.16 6.96
N ARG A 28 7.93 -8.07 7.23
CA ARG A 28 8.19 -6.97 6.29
C ARG A 28 6.98 -6.11 5.93
N LEU A 29 6.08 -5.91 6.90
CA LEU A 29 5.05 -4.86 6.86
C LEU A 29 5.60 -3.55 7.42
N GLU A 30 5.72 -2.54 6.57
CA GLU A 30 6.23 -1.22 6.92
C GLU A 30 5.09 -0.20 6.88
N LYS A 31 4.79 0.40 8.04
CA LYS A 31 3.72 1.40 8.17
C LYS A 31 4.23 2.79 7.81
N ASP A 32 3.35 3.61 7.24
CA ASP A 32 3.59 5.04 7.00
C ASP A 32 4.81 5.36 6.11
N VAL A 33 5.25 4.41 5.27
CA VAL A 33 6.34 4.62 4.30
C VAL A 33 5.83 5.35 3.04
N VAL A 34 4.67 4.92 2.55
CA VAL A 34 4.01 5.47 1.36
C VAL A 34 2.67 6.02 1.80
N ARG A 35 2.36 7.29 1.57
CA ARG A 35 1.03 7.86 1.84
C ARG A 35 0.16 7.82 0.60
N GLU A 36 -1.14 7.71 0.84
CA GLU A 36 -2.16 7.83 -0.20
C GLU A 36 -2.96 9.12 0.06
N GLU A 37 -2.79 10.12 -0.80
CA GLU A 37 -3.25 11.49 -0.55
C GLU A 37 -4.77 11.63 -0.69
N ARG A 38 -5.45 10.77 -1.46
CA ARG A 38 -6.89 10.92 -1.73
C ARG A 38 -7.77 10.42 -0.60
N SER A 39 -7.34 9.37 0.09
CA SER A 39 -8.06 8.80 1.21
C SER A 39 -7.61 9.33 2.55
N ASN A 40 -6.42 9.91 2.63
CA ASN A 40 -5.77 10.27 3.89
C ASN A 40 -5.77 9.07 4.89
N GLY A 41 -5.88 7.85 4.35
CA GLY A 41 -5.96 6.62 5.11
C GLY A 41 -4.58 6.17 5.56
N LYS A 42 -4.55 5.32 6.59
CA LYS A 42 -3.30 4.68 6.99
C LYS A 42 -2.85 3.69 5.94
N THR A 43 -1.55 3.66 5.70
CA THR A 43 -0.95 2.82 4.66
C THR A 43 0.09 1.87 5.25
N ILE A 44 0.14 0.67 4.69
CA ILE A 44 1.08 -0.37 5.07
C ILE A 44 1.67 -0.97 3.80
N LEU A 45 2.98 -0.88 3.65
CA LEU A 45 3.70 -1.47 2.53
C LEU A 45 4.21 -2.86 2.94
N CYS A 46 3.90 -3.88 2.14
CA CYS A 46 4.56 -5.18 2.22
C CYS A 46 5.72 -5.22 1.24
N SER A 47 6.96 -5.00 1.70
CA SER A 47 8.13 -4.99 0.81
C SER A 47 8.48 -6.36 0.23
N ARG A 48 7.90 -7.45 0.79
CA ARG A 48 7.99 -8.81 0.22
C ARG A 48 7.11 -8.98 -1.03
N CYS A 49 5.88 -8.47 -0.98
CA CYS A 49 4.90 -8.64 -2.05
C CYS A 49 4.82 -7.45 -2.99
N GLU A 50 5.52 -6.36 -2.67
CA GLU A 50 5.36 -5.07 -3.36
C GLU A 50 3.89 -4.62 -3.34
N ALA A 51 3.19 -4.91 -2.23
CA ALA A 51 1.77 -4.65 -2.07
C ALA A 51 1.55 -3.48 -1.11
N LEU A 52 0.84 -2.45 -1.56
CA LEU A 52 0.44 -1.32 -0.73
C LEU A 52 -0.97 -1.54 -0.20
N ILE A 53 -1.09 -1.66 1.11
CA ILE A 53 -2.37 -1.79 1.79
C ILE A 53 -2.79 -0.39 2.23
N VAL A 54 -3.95 0.07 1.78
CA VAL A 54 -4.56 1.35 2.14
C VAL A 54 -5.78 1.08 3.00
N ILE A 55 -5.73 1.52 4.26
CA ILE A 55 -6.83 1.38 5.21
C ILE A 55 -7.77 2.56 5.00
N THR A 56 -8.83 2.35 4.24
CA THR A 56 -9.80 3.37 3.88
C THR A 56 -11.18 2.77 3.59
N ASN A 57 -12.22 3.57 3.83
CA ASN A 57 -13.58 3.30 3.37
C ASN A 57 -13.87 3.84 1.96
N HIS A 58 -12.95 4.62 1.38
CA HIS A 58 -13.08 5.17 0.04
C HIS A 58 -12.91 4.09 -1.03
N ASN A 59 -13.67 4.22 -2.12
CA ASN A 59 -13.52 3.36 -3.28
C ASN A 59 -12.49 3.97 -4.24
N LEU A 60 -11.21 3.67 -4.02
CA LEU A 60 -10.10 4.23 -4.80
C LEU A 60 -10.11 3.63 -6.22
N LYS A 61 -10.54 4.42 -7.21
CA LYS A 61 -10.39 4.10 -8.65
C LYS A 61 -9.07 4.59 -9.22
N LYS A 62 -8.47 5.57 -8.57
CA LYS A 62 -7.17 6.17 -8.87
C LYS A 62 -6.48 6.41 -7.54
N VAL A 63 -5.17 6.20 -7.52
CA VAL A 63 -4.34 6.39 -6.34
C VAL A 63 -3.37 7.54 -6.56
N GLU A 64 -3.08 8.25 -5.49
CA GLU A 64 -2.06 9.30 -5.50
C GLU A 64 -1.08 8.99 -4.38
N LEU A 65 0.12 8.57 -4.74
CA LEU A 65 1.09 8.02 -3.81
C LEU A 65 2.24 9.00 -3.60
N SER A 66 2.56 9.28 -2.34
CA SER A 66 3.69 10.11 -1.93
C SER A 66 4.57 9.32 -0.95
N SER A 67 5.88 9.58 -0.93
CA SER A 67 6.78 8.98 0.07
C SER A 67 6.94 9.92 1.26
N THR A 68 7.08 9.35 2.46
CA THR A 68 7.38 10.12 3.67
C THR A 68 8.86 10.39 3.90
N LYS A 69 9.78 9.76 3.15
CA LYS A 69 11.23 9.81 3.39
C LYS A 69 12.06 10.09 2.13
N ASP A 70 11.49 10.85 1.18
CA ASP A 70 12.10 11.10 -0.14
C ASP A 70 12.40 9.80 -0.91
N ASP A 71 11.64 8.73 -0.66
CA ASP A 71 11.73 7.49 -1.43
C ASP A 71 11.08 7.68 -2.80
N ILE A 72 11.65 7.03 -3.81
CA ILE A 72 11.09 7.04 -5.17
C ILE A 72 10.05 5.93 -5.26
N ILE A 73 8.78 6.30 -5.48
CA ILE A 73 7.70 5.33 -5.65
C ILE A 73 7.56 4.97 -7.13
N MET A 74 7.69 3.69 -7.45
CA MET A 74 7.48 3.14 -8.77
C MET A 74 6.27 2.20 -8.78
N LEU A 75 5.19 2.65 -9.41
CA LEU A 75 4.00 1.84 -9.64
C LEU A 75 4.21 0.99 -10.91
N LYS A 76 4.27 -0.34 -10.76
CA LYS A 76 4.46 -1.27 -11.88
C LYS A 76 3.16 -1.39 -12.68
N GLU A 77 3.19 -1.09 -13.97
CA GLU A 77 2.04 -1.29 -14.86
C GLU A 77 2.04 -2.70 -15.51
N PRO A 78 0.88 -3.37 -15.62
CA PRO A 78 -0.41 -2.99 -15.04
C PRO A 78 -0.44 -3.23 -13.53
N HIS A 79 -0.87 -2.22 -12.77
CA HIS A 79 -1.08 -2.35 -11.32
C HIS A 79 -2.52 -2.79 -11.04
N LEU A 80 -2.69 -3.62 -10.01
CA LEU A 80 -3.99 -4.12 -9.59
C LEU A 80 -4.47 -3.33 -8.38
N ILE A 81 -5.70 -2.81 -8.45
CA ILE A 81 -6.38 -2.23 -7.28
C ILE A 81 -7.49 -3.18 -6.87
N ARG A 82 -7.37 -3.80 -5.69
CA ARG A 82 -8.40 -4.69 -5.12
C ARG A 82 -8.94 -4.17 -3.80
N LYS A 83 -10.19 -4.49 -3.51
CA LYS A 83 -10.83 -4.22 -2.23
C LYS A 83 -11.02 -5.53 -1.47
N VAL A 84 -10.61 -5.55 -0.21
CA VAL A 84 -10.76 -6.71 0.68
C VAL A 84 -11.66 -6.30 1.84
N GLY A 85 -12.76 -7.03 2.01
CA GLY A 85 -13.67 -6.90 3.15
C GLY A 85 -13.50 -8.09 4.09
N TYR A 86 -13.23 -7.82 5.37
CA TYR A 86 -13.31 -8.80 6.46
C TYR A 86 -14.21 -8.25 7.57
#